data_AF-A0A8R2D5X1-F1
#
_entry.id   AF-A0A8R2D5X1-F1
#
_cell.length_a   1.000
_cell.length_b   1.000
_cell.length_c   1.000
_cell.angle_alpha   90.00
_cell.angle_beta   90.00
_cell.angle_gamma   90.00
#
_symmetry.space_group_name_H-M   'P 1'
#
loop_
_entity.id
_entity.type
_entity.pdbx_description
1 polymer ?
#
loop_
_entity_poly.entity_id
_entity_poly.type
_entity_poly.pdbx_seq_one_letter_code
_entity_poly.pdbx_strand_id
1 'polypeptide(L)'
;MSTDPHWLKGVIAVAVGIGITVGSVGVVFITRLLEKKEKLLLKQEVDELNIAILDLQAEFKALKKKIIKPGKRSALSSSTSVTSEASLYTALGTDDEFHDMSSENEESQHSNILNENPDGSLSSEHFSEHYTGPSLLSDDIFDQVDELFEGSDEDKLKAYEILLQLNEERTDDIEVLWRLAKSCQFVSKYYIAAKKNLEKSKSVIDEGVKWSKHALEMYPGNCNAHKWFAICSGARGQLGSTKEKIEGGYIFQNHINEAIKINSRDPTLYYLKGKLEYEVAVLSSFDRRIASWLYGEVPKGTIPEAIELFLKFQRESPIQLKDCHLHLAKCYIAKNEYETAVNWLEQSLQLPAKDSEDKETDNEANQLLKKYLKYKKV
;
A
#
# COMPACT_ATOMS: atom_id res chain seq x y z
N MET A 1 -35.07 -32.34 2.67
CA MET A 1 -34.50 -32.85 1.41
C MET A 1 -32.99 -32.75 1.49
N SER A 2 -32.23 -33.61 0.79
CA SER A 2 -30.76 -33.48 0.74
C SER A 2 -30.34 -32.34 -0.18
N THR A 3 -29.40 -31.51 0.25
CA THR A 3 -28.78 -30.43 -0.53
C THR A 3 -27.27 -30.60 -0.53
N ASP A 4 -26.81 -31.68 -1.17
CA ASP A 4 -25.40 -32.02 -1.33
C ASP A 4 -24.68 -30.90 -2.14
N PRO A 5 -23.59 -30.27 -1.63
CA PRO A 5 -23.00 -29.07 -2.23
C PRO A 5 -22.16 -29.34 -3.50
N HIS A 6 -22.56 -30.32 -4.31
CA HIS A 6 -21.82 -30.75 -5.49
C HIS A 6 -21.74 -29.67 -6.59
N TRP A 7 -22.70 -28.74 -6.64
CA TRP A 7 -22.65 -27.57 -7.52
C TRP A 7 -21.55 -26.57 -7.13
N LEU A 8 -21.29 -26.43 -5.83
CA LEU A 8 -20.29 -25.49 -5.30
C LEU A 8 -18.86 -25.92 -5.68
N LYS A 9 -18.60 -27.24 -5.71
CA LYS A 9 -17.36 -27.82 -6.26
C LYS A 9 -17.20 -27.50 -7.76
N GLY A 10 -18.32 -27.42 -8.51
CA GLY A 10 -18.32 -27.00 -9.91
C GLY A 10 -17.86 -25.55 -10.10
N VAL A 11 -18.32 -24.62 -9.26
CA VAL A 11 -17.89 -23.21 -9.29
C VAL A 11 -16.38 -23.09 -9.02
N ILE A 12 -15.86 -23.85 -8.05
CA ILE A 12 -14.42 -23.91 -7.76
C ILE A 12 -13.62 -24.46 -8.96
N ALA A 13 -14.11 -25.51 -9.63
CA ALA A 13 -13.45 -26.07 -10.80
C ALA A 13 -13.41 -25.10 -12.00
N VAL A 14 -14.46 -24.31 -12.23
CA VAL A 14 -14.49 -23.29 -13.29
C VAL A 14 -13.48 -22.16 -13.01
N ALA A 15 -13.30 -21.75 -11.74
CA ALA A 15 -12.29 -20.77 -11.36
C ALA A 15 -10.84 -21.26 -11.62
N VAL A 16 -10.58 -22.56 -11.45
CA VAL A 16 -9.28 -23.18 -11.77
C VAL A 16 -9.05 -23.30 -13.29
N GLY A 17 -10.12 -23.39 -14.09
CA GLY A 17 -10.03 -23.51 -15.55
C GLY A 17 -9.58 -22.25 -16.31
N ILE A 18 -9.70 -21.05 -15.72
CA ILE A 18 -9.37 -19.77 -16.38
C ILE A 18 -8.46 -18.90 -15.49
N GLY A 19 -7.26 -19.41 -15.19
CA GLY A 19 -6.04 -18.59 -15.06
C GLY A 19 -6.01 -17.45 -14.03
N ILE A 20 -6.90 -17.42 -13.03
CA ILE A 20 -6.82 -16.46 -11.92
C ILE A 20 -5.99 -17.09 -10.80
N THR A 21 -4.77 -16.61 -10.62
CA THR A 21 -3.93 -16.92 -9.46
C THR A 21 -4.45 -16.19 -8.22
N VAL A 22 -5.53 -16.72 -7.63
CA VAL A 22 -6.00 -16.30 -6.31
C VAL A 22 -4.91 -16.65 -5.29
N GLY A 23 -4.06 -15.67 -4.97
CA GLY A 23 -3.05 -15.81 -3.92
C GLY A 23 -3.69 -16.27 -2.61
N SER A 24 -2.98 -17.11 -1.85
CA SER A 24 -3.51 -17.80 -0.66
C SER A 24 -4.17 -16.87 0.37
N VAL A 25 -3.71 -15.62 0.47
CA VAL A 25 -4.31 -14.56 1.30
C VAL A 25 -5.78 -14.30 0.93
N GLY A 26 -6.14 -14.32 -0.36
CA GLY A 26 -7.50 -14.12 -0.84
C GLY A 26 -8.45 -15.22 -0.39
N VAL A 27 -8.00 -16.49 -0.41
CA VAL A 27 -8.79 -17.62 0.12
C VAL A 27 -9.00 -17.46 1.63
N VAL A 28 -7.95 -17.13 2.39
CA VAL A 28 -8.02 -16.91 3.85
C VAL A 28 -8.88 -15.70 4.22
N PHE A 29 -8.91 -14.65 3.39
CA PHE A 29 -9.78 -13.49 3.61
C PHE A 29 -11.25 -13.83 3.30
N ILE A 30 -11.52 -14.62 2.26
CA ILE A 30 -12.87 -15.10 1.95
C ILE A 30 -13.39 -16.04 3.05
N THR A 31 -12.59 -17.00 3.55
CA THR A 31 -13.04 -17.86 4.67
C THR A 31 -13.29 -17.04 5.93
N ARG A 32 -12.39 -16.10 6.30
CA ARG A 32 -12.60 -15.22 7.46
C ARG A 32 -13.81 -14.29 7.32
N LEU A 33 -14.15 -13.85 6.10
CA LEU A 33 -15.39 -13.09 5.85
C LEU A 33 -16.65 -13.96 5.96
N LEU A 34 -16.59 -15.22 5.53
CA LEU A 34 -17.68 -16.18 5.67
C LEU A 34 -17.89 -16.54 7.15
N GLU A 35 -16.84 -16.91 7.88
CA GLU A 35 -16.88 -17.13 9.33
C GLU A 35 -17.45 -15.92 10.10
N LYS A 36 -17.11 -14.69 9.68
CA LYS A 36 -17.60 -13.46 10.31
C LYS A 36 -19.08 -13.20 9.99
N LYS A 37 -19.57 -13.63 8.82
CA LYS A 37 -21.01 -13.64 8.51
C LYS A 37 -21.76 -14.72 9.27
N GLU A 38 -21.24 -15.94 9.34
CA GLU A 38 -21.83 -17.03 10.13
C GLU A 38 -21.91 -16.65 11.61
N LYS A 39 -20.87 -16.05 12.19
CA LYS A 39 -20.89 -15.53 13.57
C LYS A 39 -21.88 -14.36 13.78
N LEU A 40 -22.20 -13.58 12.74
CA LEU A 40 -23.24 -12.55 12.81
C LEU A 40 -24.65 -13.15 12.72
N LEU A 41 -24.86 -14.13 11.84
CA LEU A 41 -26.14 -14.84 11.71
C LEU A 41 -26.43 -15.67 12.96
N LEU A 42 -25.46 -16.45 13.45
CA LEU A 42 -25.56 -17.18 14.72
C LEU A 42 -25.82 -16.24 15.90
N LYS A 43 -25.26 -15.03 15.91
CA LYS A 43 -25.57 -14.06 16.96
C LYS A 43 -27.01 -13.56 16.84
N GLN A 44 -27.48 -13.25 15.63
CA GLN A 44 -28.87 -12.84 15.42
C GLN A 44 -29.85 -13.96 15.80
N GLU A 45 -29.59 -15.21 15.40
CA GLU A 45 -30.40 -16.38 15.78
C GLU A 45 -30.37 -16.63 17.30
N VAL A 46 -29.24 -16.41 17.98
CA VAL A 46 -29.14 -16.48 19.44
C VAL A 46 -29.88 -15.33 20.13
N ASP A 47 -29.84 -14.12 19.58
CA ASP A 47 -30.59 -12.97 20.11
C ASP A 47 -32.11 -13.16 19.92
N GLU A 48 -32.56 -13.69 18.77
CA GLU A 48 -33.95 -14.10 18.51
C GLU A 48 -34.38 -15.28 19.42
N LEU A 49 -33.52 -16.29 19.63
CA LEU A 49 -33.77 -17.40 20.54
C LEU A 49 -33.84 -16.95 22.00
N ASN A 50 -33.02 -15.98 22.43
CA ASN A 50 -33.10 -15.37 23.75
C ASN A 50 -34.44 -14.65 23.96
N ILE A 51 -34.95 -13.95 22.95
CA ILE A 51 -36.27 -13.32 22.98
C ILE A 51 -37.38 -14.39 23.12
N ALA A 52 -37.32 -15.47 22.33
CA ALA A 52 -38.27 -16.57 22.43
C ALA A 52 -38.21 -17.32 23.78
N ILE A 53 -37.02 -17.47 24.37
CA ILE A 53 -36.84 -18.05 25.71
C ILE A 53 -37.44 -17.15 26.79
N LEU A 54 -37.28 -15.83 26.69
CA LEU A 54 -37.89 -14.88 27.64
C LEU A 54 -39.42 -14.89 27.57
N ASP A 55 -39.99 -14.98 26.37
CA ASP A 55 -41.44 -15.07 26.17
C ASP A 55 -42.01 -16.41 26.71
N LEU A 56 -41.36 -17.53 26.39
CA LEU A 56 -41.68 -18.84 26.99
C LEU A 56 -41.57 -18.82 28.52
N GLN A 57 -40.57 -18.14 29.10
CA GLN A 57 -40.47 -17.98 30.55
C GLN A 57 -41.61 -17.14 31.13
N ALA A 58 -42.10 -16.12 30.40
CA ALA A 58 -43.28 -15.35 30.79
C ALA A 58 -44.56 -16.21 30.75
N GLU A 59 -44.76 -17.02 29.71
CA GLU A 59 -45.86 -17.99 29.62
C GLU A 59 -45.80 -19.03 30.74
N PHE A 60 -44.64 -19.66 30.97
CA PHE A 60 -44.45 -20.61 32.07
C PHE A 60 -44.73 -19.97 33.43
N LYS A 61 -44.37 -18.70 33.63
CA LYS A 61 -44.66 -17.94 34.86
C LYS A 61 -46.16 -17.65 35.02
N ALA A 62 -46.87 -17.36 33.92
CA ALA A 62 -48.32 -17.18 33.90
C ALA A 62 -49.07 -18.51 34.15
N LEU A 63 -48.61 -19.62 33.57
CA LEU A 63 -49.15 -20.96 33.81
C LEU A 63 -48.87 -21.42 35.25
N LYS A 64 -47.66 -21.21 35.78
CA LYS A 64 -47.32 -21.48 37.19
C LYS A 64 -48.20 -20.66 38.15
N LYS A 65 -48.55 -19.42 37.79
CA LYS A 65 -49.51 -18.57 38.54
C LYS A 65 -50.97 -19.05 38.47
N LYS A 66 -51.35 -19.82 37.44
CA LYS A 66 -52.64 -20.54 37.39
C LYS A 66 -52.63 -21.84 38.21
N ILE A 67 -51.48 -22.53 38.25
CA ILE A 67 -51.31 -23.82 38.96
C ILE A 67 -51.15 -23.62 40.48
N ILE A 68 -50.45 -22.58 40.94
CA ILE A 68 -50.28 -22.29 42.38
C ILE A 68 -51.50 -21.55 42.95
N LYS A 69 -52.60 -22.30 43.08
CA LYS A 69 -53.68 -22.06 44.06
C LYS A 69 -54.01 -23.36 44.84
N PRO A 70 -53.14 -23.82 45.74
CA PRO A 70 -53.45 -24.95 46.62
C PRO A 70 -54.23 -24.49 47.86
N GLY A 71 -55.29 -25.21 48.23
CA GLY A 71 -56.00 -25.00 49.49
C GLY A 71 -55.65 -26.09 50.52
N LYS A 72 -55.44 -25.67 51.77
CA LYS A 72 -55.51 -26.44 53.04
C LYS A 72 -54.68 -27.74 53.18
N ARG A 73 -53.93 -27.81 54.31
CA ARG A 73 -53.32 -29.00 54.98
C ARG A 73 -52.04 -29.56 54.31
N SER A 74 -51.08 -30.18 55.02
CA SER A 74 -50.73 -30.11 56.46
C SER A 74 -49.37 -30.80 56.76
N ALA A 75 -48.53 -30.16 57.58
CA ALA A 75 -47.55 -30.71 58.54
C ALA A 75 -46.42 -31.71 58.12
N LEU A 76 -45.18 -31.31 58.47
CA LEU A 76 -44.11 -32.09 59.14
C LEU A 76 -43.14 -33.03 58.36
N SER A 77 -41.86 -32.60 58.27
CA SER A 77 -40.59 -33.39 58.21
C SER A 77 -40.34 -34.34 57.01
N SER A 78 -39.10 -34.57 56.51
CA SER A 78 -37.76 -34.00 56.82
C SER A 78 -36.74 -34.29 55.70
N SER A 79 -35.71 -33.42 55.56
CA SER A 79 -34.44 -33.67 54.84
C SER A 79 -34.55 -33.78 53.28
N THR A 80 -33.52 -33.59 52.45
CA THR A 80 -32.08 -33.25 52.61
C THR A 80 -31.68 -32.20 51.54
N SER A 81 -30.50 -31.59 51.71
CA SER A 81 -29.77 -30.56 50.92
C SER A 81 -29.75 -30.71 49.37
N VAL A 82 -29.27 -29.75 48.56
CA VAL A 82 -28.49 -28.50 48.78
C VAL A 82 -29.18 -27.30 48.10
N THR A 83 -28.93 -26.08 48.56
CA THR A 83 -29.56 -24.84 48.08
C THR A 83 -28.86 -24.18 46.89
N SER A 84 -29.62 -23.32 46.20
CA SER A 84 -29.15 -22.13 45.47
C SER A 84 -28.67 -21.03 46.45
N GLU A 85 -28.40 -19.75 46.14
CA GLU A 85 -28.44 -18.85 44.96
C GLU A 85 -27.35 -17.76 45.26
N ALA A 86 -26.61 -17.19 44.30
CA ALA A 86 -26.90 -15.94 43.57
C ALA A 86 -27.02 -14.62 44.39
N SER A 87 -27.32 -13.52 43.69
CA SER A 87 -27.28 -12.10 44.11
C SER A 87 -25.85 -11.53 44.27
N LEU A 88 -25.41 -10.44 43.64
CA LEU A 88 -26.01 -9.17 43.16
C LEU A 88 -26.25 -8.09 44.23
N TYR A 89 -25.89 -6.85 43.82
CA TYR A 89 -26.16 -5.51 44.38
C TYR A 89 -25.32 -4.92 45.52
N THR A 90 -25.18 -3.59 45.42
CA THR A 90 -24.57 -2.55 46.31
C THR A 90 -23.21 -2.07 45.77
N ALA A 91 -23.02 -0.89 45.15
CA ALA A 91 -23.67 0.44 45.15
C ALA A 91 -23.22 1.40 46.27
N LEU A 92 -22.89 2.65 45.89
CA LEU A 92 -22.33 3.76 46.72
C LEU A 92 -20.87 3.51 47.20
N GLY A 93 -20.00 4.53 47.33
CA GLY A 93 -20.10 5.95 46.94
C GLY A 93 -18.86 6.78 47.37
N THR A 94 -18.84 8.06 46.97
CA THR A 94 -18.18 9.23 47.60
C THR A 94 -16.64 9.29 47.82
N ASP A 95 -16.04 10.25 47.10
CA ASP A 95 -15.27 11.42 47.59
C ASP A 95 -13.75 11.39 47.96
N ASP A 96 -13.07 12.39 47.38
CA ASP A 96 -12.04 13.30 47.93
C ASP A 96 -10.53 12.97 48.10
N GLU A 97 -9.77 14.10 48.14
CA GLU A 97 -8.35 14.37 48.41
C GLU A 97 -7.30 13.69 47.48
N PHE A 98 -6.59 14.41 46.58
CA PHE A 98 -5.78 15.64 46.67
C PHE A 98 -4.46 15.46 47.43
N HIS A 99 -3.33 15.49 46.71
CA HIS A 99 -2.04 15.87 47.28
C HIS A 99 -1.11 16.50 46.24
N ASP A 100 -0.86 17.80 46.41
CA ASP A 100 0.33 18.50 45.93
C ASP A 100 1.55 18.09 46.78
N MET A 101 2.74 18.13 46.17
CA MET A 101 3.98 18.61 46.79
C MET A 101 4.96 19.06 45.68
N SER A 102 5.43 20.30 45.78
CA SER A 102 6.33 20.96 44.83
C SER A 102 7.74 21.22 45.40
N SER A 103 8.75 21.35 44.51
CA SER A 103 10.06 22.02 44.71
C SER A 103 10.79 22.09 43.36
N GLU A 104 11.42 23.19 42.87
CA GLU A 104 12.24 24.28 43.45
C GLU A 104 13.63 23.82 43.95
N ASN A 105 14.77 24.49 43.70
CA ASN A 105 15.16 25.63 42.82
C ASN A 105 16.60 25.32 42.26
N GLU A 106 17.45 26.13 41.62
CA GLU A 106 17.64 27.57 41.29
C GLU A 106 17.99 27.69 39.77
N GLU A 107 17.74 28.76 39.01
CA GLU A 107 18.13 30.19 39.09
C GLU A 107 19.64 30.50 39.03
N SER A 108 20.06 31.20 37.96
CA SER A 108 21.04 32.31 38.04
C SER A 108 20.97 33.20 36.79
N GLN A 109 21.05 34.51 37.01
CA GLN A 109 21.10 35.57 35.99
C GLN A 109 22.57 36.06 35.89
N HIS A 110 23.07 36.94 35.02
CA HIS A 110 22.53 38.15 34.35
C HIS A 110 23.54 38.51 33.21
N SER A 111 23.22 39.24 32.13
CA SER A 111 23.26 40.72 32.11
C SER A 111 23.17 41.29 30.67
N ASN A 112 22.75 42.56 30.55
CA ASN A 112 22.61 43.30 29.30
C ASN A 112 23.73 44.32 29.08
N ILE A 113 24.10 44.61 27.82
CA ILE A 113 24.59 45.93 27.37
C ILE A 113 23.92 46.27 26.03
N LEU A 114 23.58 47.55 25.81
CA LEU A 114 22.92 48.07 24.62
C LEU A 114 23.92 48.53 23.56
N ASN A 115 23.50 48.61 22.28
CA ASN A 115 23.55 49.87 21.55
C ASN A 115 22.53 49.90 20.39
N GLU A 116 22.16 51.08 19.90
CA GLU A 116 21.12 51.28 18.88
C GLU A 116 21.45 52.47 17.94
N ASN A 117 21.10 52.33 16.64
CA ASN A 117 20.83 53.43 15.67
C ASN A 117 21.99 54.38 15.22
N PRO A 118 21.83 55.16 14.11
CA PRO A 118 20.96 54.98 12.92
C PRO A 118 21.66 55.23 11.55
N ASP A 119 20.87 55.10 10.47
CA ASP A 119 20.94 55.75 9.14
C ASP A 119 22.15 55.55 8.19
N GLY A 120 21.83 55.38 6.89
CA GLY A 120 22.84 55.27 5.82
C GLY A 120 22.31 54.82 4.44
N SER A 121 21.33 55.50 3.85
CA SER A 121 20.87 55.20 2.49
C SER A 121 21.81 55.74 1.40
N LEU A 122 22.36 54.88 0.54
CA LEU A 122 22.88 55.28 -0.78
C LEU A 122 22.98 54.10 -1.75
N SER A 123 22.79 54.38 -3.04
CA SER A 123 22.81 53.40 -4.13
C SER A 123 24.21 53.24 -4.74
N SER A 124 24.62 52.00 -5.00
CA SER A 124 25.57 51.68 -6.08
C SER A 124 25.23 50.31 -6.66
N GLU A 125 25.40 50.17 -7.97
CA GLU A 125 25.46 48.86 -8.61
C GLU A 125 26.71 48.13 -8.09
N HIS A 126 26.59 46.82 -7.85
CA HIS A 126 27.74 45.94 -7.73
C HIS A 126 27.42 44.58 -8.34
N PHE A 127 28.04 44.31 -9.48
CA PHE A 127 27.95 43.04 -10.20
C PHE A 127 28.84 42.02 -9.48
N SER A 128 28.27 41.30 -8.50
CA SER A 128 29.01 40.30 -7.74
C SER A 128 29.04 38.96 -8.48
N GLU A 129 30.07 38.75 -9.29
CA GLU A 129 30.43 37.41 -9.78
C GLU A 129 30.76 36.51 -8.58
N HIS A 130 29.81 35.67 -8.16
CA HIS A 130 30.12 34.57 -7.26
C HIS A 130 30.90 33.50 -8.04
N TYR A 131 32.22 33.63 -8.00
CA TYR A 131 33.17 32.76 -8.69
C TYR A 131 32.88 31.28 -8.46
N THR A 132 32.71 30.56 -9.57
CA THR A 132 32.59 29.11 -9.58
C THR A 132 33.92 28.47 -9.17
N GLY A 133 33.97 27.93 -7.94
CA GLY A 133 34.84 26.78 -7.66
C GLY A 133 34.37 25.57 -8.47
N PRO A 134 35.25 24.61 -8.81
CA PRO A 134 34.88 23.50 -9.69
C PRO A 134 33.92 22.52 -8.99
N SER A 135 32.65 22.51 -9.39
CA SER A 135 31.63 21.54 -8.96
C SER A 135 31.85 20.11 -9.48
N LEU A 136 33.02 19.81 -10.06
CA LEU A 136 33.33 18.57 -10.77
C LEU A 136 33.36 17.31 -9.89
N LEU A 137 33.19 17.44 -8.57
CA LEU A 137 33.06 16.31 -7.63
C LEU A 137 31.62 16.06 -7.16
N SER A 138 30.71 17.05 -7.26
CA SER A 138 29.31 16.89 -6.80
C SER A 138 28.46 16.14 -7.81
N ASP A 139 28.79 16.30 -9.09
CA ASP A 139 27.97 15.81 -10.20
C ASP A 139 28.46 14.40 -10.62
N ASP A 140 29.79 14.20 -10.63
CA ASP A 140 30.47 12.91 -10.83
C ASP A 140 29.94 11.81 -9.89
N ILE A 141 29.76 12.10 -8.60
CA ILE A 141 29.21 11.10 -7.66
C ILE A 141 27.72 10.80 -7.90
N PHE A 142 26.95 11.74 -8.45
CA PHE A 142 25.56 11.47 -8.84
C PHE A 142 25.46 10.70 -10.16
N ASP A 143 26.32 10.97 -11.13
CA ASP A 143 26.45 10.20 -12.36
C ASP A 143 26.87 8.75 -12.05
N GLN A 144 27.85 8.53 -11.15
CA GLN A 144 28.24 7.20 -10.67
C GLN A 144 27.08 6.47 -9.97
N VAL A 145 26.29 7.17 -9.14
CA VAL A 145 25.10 6.60 -8.49
C VAL A 145 24.01 6.25 -9.51
N ASP A 146 23.81 7.07 -10.55
CA ASP A 146 22.85 6.78 -11.62
C ASP A 146 23.32 5.67 -12.58
N GLU A 147 24.62 5.47 -12.78
CA GLU A 147 25.18 4.27 -13.44
C GLU A 147 24.95 3.01 -12.59
N LEU A 148 25.22 3.05 -11.27
CA LEU A 148 24.98 1.93 -10.37
C LEU A 148 23.50 1.49 -10.34
N PHE A 149 22.56 2.44 -10.51
CA PHE A 149 21.13 2.12 -10.63
C PHE A 149 20.76 1.34 -11.91
N GLU A 150 21.58 1.43 -12.95
CA GLU A 150 21.48 0.63 -14.18
C GLU A 150 22.28 -0.68 -14.11
N GLY A 151 22.89 -1.00 -12.97
CA GLY A 151 23.67 -2.23 -12.74
C GLY A 151 22.88 -3.41 -12.16
N SER A 152 23.58 -4.25 -11.40
CA SER A 152 23.06 -5.44 -10.72
C SER A 152 22.30 -5.11 -9.42
N ASP A 153 21.75 -6.14 -8.75
CA ASP A 153 21.21 -6.02 -7.40
C ASP A 153 22.26 -5.48 -6.40
N GLU A 154 23.49 -5.99 -6.49
CA GLU A 154 24.64 -5.57 -5.68
C GLU A 154 25.07 -4.12 -5.96
N ASP A 155 24.91 -3.62 -7.18
CA ASP A 155 25.24 -2.23 -7.53
C ASP A 155 24.19 -1.26 -6.98
N LYS A 156 22.91 -1.63 -7.04
CA LYS A 156 21.78 -0.87 -6.47
C LYS A 156 21.85 -0.80 -4.95
N LEU A 157 22.46 -1.79 -4.30
CA LEU A 157 22.77 -1.76 -2.86
C LEU A 157 23.91 -0.78 -2.55
N LYS A 158 25.01 -0.78 -3.31
CA LYS A 158 26.10 0.21 -3.17
C LYS A 158 25.59 1.64 -3.36
N ALA A 159 24.72 1.87 -4.35
CA ALA A 159 24.08 3.17 -4.57
C ALA A 159 23.32 3.64 -3.33
N TYR A 160 22.59 2.75 -2.64
CA TYR A 160 21.91 3.09 -1.38
C TYR A 160 22.91 3.45 -0.27
N GLU A 161 23.98 2.68 -0.10
CA GLU A 161 25.01 2.92 0.91
C GLU A 161 25.72 4.28 0.71
N ILE A 162 26.08 4.61 -0.54
CA ILE A 162 26.67 5.92 -0.91
C ILE A 162 25.70 7.07 -0.61
N LEU A 163 24.42 6.92 -0.98
CA LEU A 163 23.42 7.95 -0.77
C LEU A 163 23.04 8.17 0.71
N LEU A 164 23.14 7.12 1.54
CA LEU A 164 22.98 7.27 2.99
C LEU A 164 24.12 8.10 3.59
N GLN A 165 25.38 7.82 3.20
CA GLN A 165 26.55 8.60 3.63
C GLN A 165 26.44 10.06 3.16
N LEU A 166 26.08 10.29 1.90
CA LEU A 166 25.86 11.64 1.37
C LEU A 166 24.77 12.42 2.12
N ASN A 167 23.75 11.76 2.67
CA ASN A 167 22.69 12.43 3.43
C ASN A 167 23.11 12.83 4.87
N GLU A 168 24.15 12.20 5.42
CA GLU A 168 24.79 12.63 6.68
C GLU A 168 25.59 13.93 6.50
N GLU A 169 26.16 14.17 5.31
CA GLU A 169 26.92 15.38 4.98
C GLU A 169 26.07 16.49 4.32
N ARG A 170 25.13 16.10 3.45
CA ARG A 170 24.27 16.96 2.61
C ARG A 170 22.80 16.73 2.95
N THR A 171 22.45 16.83 4.22
CA THR A 171 21.06 16.77 4.68
C THR A 171 20.23 17.85 3.97
N ASP A 172 18.98 17.52 3.62
CA ASP A 172 18.02 18.36 2.88
C ASP A 172 18.38 18.68 1.41
N ASP A 173 19.43 18.07 0.86
CA ASP A 173 19.78 18.16 -0.56
C ASP A 173 18.80 17.36 -1.44
N ILE A 174 18.07 18.05 -2.32
CA ILE A 174 17.07 17.47 -3.20
C ILE A 174 17.61 16.32 -4.06
N GLU A 175 18.84 16.44 -4.57
CA GLU A 175 19.46 15.48 -5.47
C GLU A 175 19.94 14.22 -4.73
N VAL A 176 20.13 14.31 -3.41
CA VAL A 176 20.30 13.14 -2.52
C VAL A 176 18.93 12.54 -2.17
N LEU A 177 17.97 13.35 -1.73
CA LEU A 177 16.68 12.88 -1.21
C LEU A 177 15.84 12.08 -2.22
N TRP A 178 15.72 12.54 -3.47
CA TRP A 178 14.95 11.77 -4.47
C TRP A 178 15.70 10.51 -4.91
N ARG A 179 17.03 10.53 -4.94
CA ARG A 179 17.86 9.36 -5.20
C ARG A 179 17.81 8.34 -4.06
N LEU A 180 17.73 8.77 -2.80
CA LEU A 180 17.46 7.89 -1.65
C LEU A 180 16.12 7.16 -1.82
N ALA A 181 15.05 7.87 -2.21
CA ALA A 181 13.76 7.22 -2.49
C ALA A 181 13.83 6.22 -3.66
N LYS A 182 14.59 6.55 -4.73
CA LYS A 182 14.91 5.62 -5.83
C LYS A 182 15.63 4.36 -5.33
N SER A 183 16.65 4.51 -4.49
CA SER A 183 17.34 3.39 -3.82
C SER A 183 16.41 2.54 -2.97
N CYS A 184 15.60 3.15 -2.10
CA CYS A 184 14.63 2.45 -1.27
C CYS A 184 13.68 1.58 -2.12
N GLN A 185 13.27 2.06 -3.28
CA GLN A 185 12.45 1.26 -4.20
C GLN A 185 13.20 0.04 -4.75
N PHE A 186 14.46 0.17 -5.17
CA PHE A 186 15.25 -0.98 -5.66
C PHE A 186 15.58 -1.98 -4.54
N VAL A 187 16.05 -1.49 -3.40
CA VAL A 187 16.40 -2.32 -2.23
C VAL A 187 15.17 -3.07 -1.70
N SER A 188 13.99 -2.44 -1.73
CA SER A 188 12.72 -3.13 -1.43
C SER A 188 12.43 -4.28 -2.41
N LYS A 189 12.57 -4.04 -3.73
CA LYS A 189 12.39 -5.10 -4.73
C LYS A 189 13.40 -6.24 -4.55
N TYR A 190 14.66 -5.95 -4.25
CA TYR A 190 15.66 -6.97 -3.89
C TYR A 190 15.22 -7.82 -2.69
N TYR A 191 14.71 -7.20 -1.62
CA TYR A 191 14.19 -7.94 -0.47
C TYR A 191 12.99 -8.83 -0.83
N ILE A 192 12.12 -8.43 -1.76
CA ILE A 192 11.01 -9.26 -2.27
C ILE A 192 11.53 -10.39 -3.17
N ALA A 193 12.33 -10.05 -4.19
CA ALA A 193 12.71 -10.93 -5.29
C ALA A 193 13.82 -11.91 -4.88
N ALA A 194 14.92 -11.42 -4.31
CA ALA A 194 16.08 -12.22 -3.95
C ALA A 194 16.01 -12.83 -2.53
N LYS A 195 15.52 -12.07 -1.54
CA LYS A 195 15.53 -12.50 -0.12
C LYS A 195 14.19 -13.02 0.41
N LYS A 196 13.09 -12.84 -0.33
CA LYS A 196 11.71 -13.19 0.08
C LYS A 196 11.31 -12.64 1.47
N ASN A 197 11.85 -11.47 1.84
CA ASN A 197 11.67 -10.81 3.13
C ASN A 197 10.72 -9.59 3.01
N LEU A 198 9.43 -9.84 3.21
CA LEU A 198 8.38 -8.83 3.07
C LEU A 198 8.48 -7.70 4.11
N GLU A 199 8.86 -8.00 5.35
CA GLU A 199 8.87 -6.99 6.43
C GLU A 199 10.04 -6.01 6.29
N LYS A 200 11.23 -6.46 5.86
CA LYS A 200 12.31 -5.50 5.54
C LYS A 200 12.01 -4.71 4.26
N SER A 201 11.33 -5.32 3.28
CA SER A 201 10.82 -4.63 2.09
C SER A 201 9.85 -3.48 2.45
N LYS A 202 8.91 -3.70 3.39
CA LYS A 202 8.03 -2.64 3.94
C LYS A 202 8.82 -1.52 4.62
N SER A 203 9.71 -1.87 5.58
CA SER A 203 10.55 -0.88 6.30
C SER A 203 11.27 0.06 5.34
N VAL A 204 11.91 -0.50 4.31
CA VAL A 204 12.67 0.28 3.33
C VAL A 204 11.75 1.13 2.43
N ILE A 205 10.53 0.69 2.13
CA ILE A 205 9.55 1.54 1.43
C ILE A 205 9.04 2.67 2.33
N ASP A 206 8.80 2.45 3.63
CA ASP A 206 8.46 3.53 4.56
C ASP A 206 9.62 4.51 4.78
N GLU A 207 10.87 4.06 4.68
CA GLU A 207 12.06 4.93 4.55
C GLU A 207 11.98 5.77 3.26
N GLY A 208 11.74 5.14 2.10
CA GLY A 208 11.62 5.83 0.81
C GLY A 208 10.46 6.83 0.70
N VAL A 209 9.31 6.53 1.32
CA VAL A 209 8.17 7.46 1.42
C VAL A 209 8.53 8.68 2.29
N LYS A 210 9.33 8.52 3.36
CA LYS A 210 9.79 9.67 4.18
C LYS A 210 10.70 10.58 3.36
N TRP A 211 11.73 10.03 2.71
CA TRP A 211 12.68 10.82 1.93
C TRP A 211 12.02 11.57 0.77
N SER A 212 11.14 10.90 0.01
CA SER A 212 10.43 11.53 -1.10
C SER A 212 9.33 12.50 -0.67
N LYS A 213 8.70 12.31 0.50
CA LYS A 213 7.79 13.29 1.09
C LYS A 213 8.54 14.54 1.54
N HIS A 214 9.66 14.38 2.24
CA HIS A 214 10.51 15.49 2.67
C HIS A 214 11.04 16.31 1.48
N ALA A 215 11.47 15.62 0.41
CA ALA A 215 11.83 16.24 -0.86
C ALA A 215 10.71 17.11 -1.46
N LEU A 216 9.44 16.71 -1.30
CA LEU A 216 8.28 17.50 -1.76
C LEU A 216 7.89 18.63 -0.80
N GLU A 217 8.13 18.48 0.50
CA GLU A 217 7.88 19.53 1.50
C GLU A 217 8.89 20.68 1.35
N MET A 218 10.14 20.37 1.01
CA MET A 218 11.19 21.36 0.71
C MET A 218 11.12 21.87 -0.74
N TYR A 219 10.84 21.00 -1.73
CA TYR A 219 10.89 21.33 -3.16
C TYR A 219 9.63 20.86 -3.92
N PRO A 220 8.45 21.46 -3.66
CA PRO A 220 7.16 21.01 -4.20
C PRO A 220 7.04 21.10 -5.74
N GLY A 221 7.97 21.79 -6.41
CA GLY A 221 8.08 21.85 -7.86
C GLY A 221 9.03 20.82 -8.50
N ASN A 222 9.68 19.94 -7.72
CA ASN A 222 10.66 18.99 -8.26
C ASN A 222 9.99 17.74 -8.87
N CYS A 223 10.20 17.51 -10.16
CA CYS A 223 9.63 16.38 -10.90
C CYS A 223 10.05 14.99 -10.36
N ASN A 224 11.30 14.82 -9.94
CA ASN A 224 11.78 13.55 -9.40
C ASN A 224 11.24 13.30 -7.99
N ALA A 225 11.07 14.32 -7.17
CA ALA A 225 10.40 14.20 -5.87
C ALA A 225 8.94 13.72 -6.04
N HIS A 226 8.17 14.32 -6.96
CA HIS A 226 6.82 13.85 -7.30
C HIS A 226 6.82 12.39 -7.81
N LYS A 227 7.71 12.07 -8.75
CA LYS A 227 7.86 10.73 -9.34
C LYS A 227 8.15 9.66 -8.27
N TRP A 228 9.14 9.89 -7.41
CA TRP A 228 9.54 8.89 -6.42
C TRP A 228 8.58 8.83 -5.22
N PHE A 229 7.94 9.93 -4.83
CA PHE A 229 6.86 9.90 -3.84
C PHE A 229 5.64 9.11 -4.34
N ALA A 230 5.29 9.26 -5.62
CA ALA A 230 4.28 8.43 -6.28
C ALA A 230 4.65 6.94 -6.21
N ILE A 231 5.85 6.59 -6.70
CA ILE A 231 6.34 5.21 -6.77
C ILE A 231 6.38 4.56 -5.37
N CYS A 232 7.04 5.17 -4.39
CA CYS A 232 7.15 4.62 -3.05
C CYS A 232 5.78 4.52 -2.34
N SER A 233 4.88 5.49 -2.53
CA SER A 233 3.53 5.43 -1.97
C SER A 233 2.68 4.32 -2.61
N GLY A 234 2.79 4.13 -3.93
CA GLY A 234 2.14 3.03 -4.65
C GLY A 234 2.68 1.67 -4.20
N ALA A 235 3.99 1.51 -4.08
CA ALA A 235 4.62 0.31 -3.56
C ALA A 235 4.20 0.01 -2.11
N ARG A 236 4.14 1.03 -1.24
CA ARG A 236 3.63 0.87 0.13
C ARG A 236 2.21 0.34 0.15
N GLY A 237 1.34 0.90 -0.70
CA GLY A 237 -0.03 0.41 -0.87
C GLY A 237 -0.09 -1.06 -1.33
N GLN A 238 0.79 -1.49 -2.23
CA GLN A 238 0.87 -2.89 -2.69
C GLN A 238 1.34 -3.86 -1.59
N LEU A 239 2.13 -3.39 -0.62
CA LEU A 239 2.62 -4.18 0.53
C LEU A 239 1.68 -4.17 1.75
N GLY A 240 0.66 -3.29 1.74
CA GLY A 240 -0.29 -3.07 2.83
C GLY A 240 -1.65 -3.77 2.65
N SER A 241 -2.66 -3.30 3.37
CA SER A 241 -4.05 -3.75 3.25
C SER A 241 -4.74 -3.21 1.99
N THR A 242 -5.94 -3.72 1.68
CA THR A 242 -6.77 -3.21 0.57
C THR A 242 -7.05 -1.71 0.67
N LYS A 243 -7.15 -1.13 1.88
CA LYS A 243 -7.34 0.33 2.04
C LYS A 243 -6.09 1.07 1.55
N GLU A 244 -4.92 0.64 2.03
CA GLU A 244 -3.62 1.23 1.69
C GLU A 244 -3.28 1.03 0.22
N LYS A 245 -3.64 -0.09 -0.42
CA LYS A 245 -3.49 -0.29 -1.87
C LYS A 245 -4.24 0.78 -2.67
N ILE A 246 -5.49 1.08 -2.28
CA ILE A 246 -6.30 2.09 -2.98
C ILE A 246 -5.76 3.50 -2.68
N GLU A 247 -5.41 3.79 -1.42
CA GLU A 247 -4.84 5.07 -0.98
C GLU A 247 -3.52 5.39 -1.71
N GLY A 248 -2.59 4.43 -1.76
CA GLY A 248 -1.35 4.52 -2.52
C GLY A 248 -1.57 4.65 -4.03
N GLY A 249 -2.64 4.06 -4.57
CA GLY A 249 -3.05 4.23 -5.96
C GLY A 249 -3.48 5.67 -6.30
N TYR A 250 -4.26 6.31 -5.42
CA TYR A 250 -4.63 7.73 -5.60
C TYR A 250 -3.43 8.67 -5.44
N ILE A 251 -2.55 8.43 -4.47
CA ILE A 251 -1.30 9.19 -4.31
C ILE A 251 -0.42 9.03 -5.57
N PHE A 252 -0.25 7.81 -6.06
CA PHE A 252 0.49 7.53 -7.30
C PHE A 252 -0.11 8.29 -8.50
N GLN A 253 -1.43 8.20 -8.69
CA GLN A 253 -2.11 8.88 -9.81
C GLN A 253 -1.93 10.41 -9.76
N ASN A 254 -2.10 11.03 -8.60
CA ASN A 254 -2.00 12.48 -8.46
C ASN A 254 -0.57 12.94 -8.75
N HIS A 255 0.42 12.37 -8.07
CA HIS A 255 1.81 12.82 -8.20
C HIS A 255 2.45 12.47 -9.55
N ILE A 256 2.06 11.38 -10.23
CA ILE A 256 2.48 11.16 -11.64
C ILE A 256 1.85 12.19 -12.58
N ASN A 257 0.58 12.57 -12.39
CA ASN A 257 -0.04 13.62 -13.21
C ASN A 257 0.60 14.99 -12.96
N GLU A 258 0.96 15.35 -11.72
CA GLU A 258 1.72 16.58 -11.44
C GLU A 258 3.14 16.54 -12.04
N ALA A 259 3.87 15.42 -11.90
CA ALA A 259 5.19 15.24 -12.53
C ALA A 259 5.13 15.45 -14.05
N ILE A 260 4.08 14.97 -14.73
CA ILE A 260 3.88 15.15 -16.18
C ILE A 260 3.63 16.63 -16.55
N LYS A 261 2.99 17.42 -15.67
CA LYS A 261 2.86 18.87 -15.87
C LYS A 261 4.20 19.60 -15.71
N ILE A 262 5.01 19.18 -14.73
CA ILE A 262 6.32 19.78 -14.42
C ILE A 262 7.33 19.46 -15.53
N ASN A 263 7.42 18.19 -15.96
CA ASN A 263 8.32 17.76 -17.02
C ASN A 263 7.65 16.75 -17.97
N SER A 264 6.94 17.27 -18.96
CA SER A 264 6.30 16.48 -20.03
C SER A 264 7.27 15.82 -21.02
N ARG A 265 8.59 16.00 -20.86
CA ARG A 265 9.62 15.35 -21.68
C ARG A 265 10.21 14.09 -21.05
N ASP A 266 9.89 13.80 -19.79
CA ASP A 266 10.39 12.60 -19.13
C ASP A 266 9.63 11.35 -19.61
N PRO A 267 10.29 10.42 -20.33
CA PRO A 267 9.61 9.25 -20.88
C PRO A 267 9.12 8.32 -19.77
N THR A 268 9.83 8.24 -18.63
CA THR A 268 9.53 7.31 -17.54
C THR A 268 8.17 7.56 -16.91
N LEU A 269 7.71 8.81 -16.92
CA LEU A 269 6.38 9.18 -16.43
C LEU A 269 5.24 8.59 -17.27
N TYR A 270 5.44 8.46 -18.59
CA TYR A 270 4.45 7.83 -19.46
C TYR A 270 4.41 6.31 -19.26
N TYR A 271 5.55 5.66 -19.04
CA TYR A 271 5.58 4.25 -18.61
C TYR A 271 4.87 4.04 -17.26
N LEU A 272 5.15 4.89 -16.26
CA LEU A 272 4.50 4.83 -14.94
C LEU A 272 2.98 5.05 -15.03
N LYS A 273 2.53 6.02 -15.85
CA LYS A 273 1.11 6.22 -16.13
C LYS A 273 0.49 5.04 -16.89
N GLY A 274 1.20 4.46 -17.87
CA GLY A 274 0.76 3.26 -18.60
C GLY A 274 0.50 2.07 -17.68
N LYS A 275 1.35 1.87 -16.64
CA LYS A 275 1.11 0.84 -15.60
C LYS A 275 -0.15 1.13 -14.79
N LEU A 276 -0.41 2.39 -14.45
CA LEU A 276 -1.64 2.78 -13.76
C LEU A 276 -2.89 2.54 -14.63
N GLU A 277 -2.90 3.00 -15.88
CA GLU A 277 -4.07 2.81 -16.76
C GLU A 277 -4.31 1.32 -17.04
N TYR A 278 -3.26 0.51 -17.18
CA TYR A 278 -3.38 -0.96 -17.28
C TYR A 278 -3.98 -1.58 -16.02
N GLU A 279 -3.43 -1.31 -14.83
CA GLU A 279 -3.94 -1.85 -13.55
C GLU A 279 -5.41 -1.44 -13.36
N VAL A 280 -5.74 -0.16 -13.58
CA VAL A 280 -7.10 0.38 -13.49
C VAL A 280 -8.03 -0.25 -14.53
N ALA A 281 -7.56 -0.57 -15.74
CA ALA A 281 -8.36 -1.27 -16.75
C ALA A 281 -8.67 -2.72 -16.35
N VAL A 282 -7.73 -3.44 -15.73
CA VAL A 282 -7.90 -4.84 -15.32
C VAL A 282 -8.48 -5.04 -13.91
N LEU A 283 -8.68 -3.95 -13.13
CA LEU A 283 -9.37 -4.02 -11.82
C LEU A 283 -10.73 -4.71 -11.94
N SER A 284 -10.99 -5.64 -11.01
CA SER A 284 -12.27 -6.33 -10.99
C SER A 284 -13.43 -5.37 -10.70
N SER A 285 -14.64 -5.75 -11.13
CA SER A 285 -15.85 -5.00 -10.81
C SER A 285 -16.18 -4.96 -9.31
N PHE A 286 -15.51 -5.77 -8.48
CA PHE A 286 -15.61 -5.72 -7.03
C PHE A 286 -14.65 -4.66 -6.45
N ASP A 287 -13.38 -4.70 -6.84
CA ASP A 287 -12.36 -3.73 -6.39
C ASP A 287 -12.72 -2.31 -6.83
N ARG A 288 -13.18 -2.14 -8.07
CA ARG A 288 -13.68 -0.86 -8.59
C ARG A 288 -14.82 -0.31 -7.75
N ARG A 289 -15.73 -1.15 -7.23
CA ARG A 289 -16.84 -0.71 -6.36
C ARG A 289 -16.37 -0.31 -4.96
N ILE A 290 -15.38 -1.00 -4.39
CA ILE A 290 -14.80 -0.63 -3.08
C ILE A 290 -14.06 0.70 -3.19
N ALA A 291 -13.20 0.86 -4.20
CA ALA A 291 -12.49 2.11 -4.45
C ALA A 291 -13.46 3.27 -4.77
N SER A 292 -14.53 3.02 -5.54
CA SER A 292 -15.56 4.03 -5.79
C SER A 292 -16.34 4.47 -4.55
N TRP A 293 -16.59 3.55 -3.61
CA TRP A 293 -17.30 3.86 -2.37
C TRP A 293 -16.42 4.64 -1.37
N LEU A 294 -15.12 4.36 -1.31
CA LEU A 294 -14.21 5.01 -0.38
C LEU A 294 -13.72 6.40 -0.84
N TYR A 295 -13.55 6.62 -2.16
CA TYR A 295 -12.77 7.75 -2.68
C TYR A 295 -13.42 8.51 -3.86
N GLY A 296 -14.63 8.16 -4.30
CA GLY A 296 -15.29 8.76 -5.48
C GLY A 296 -15.05 8.00 -6.78
N GLU A 297 -15.61 8.45 -7.91
CA GLU A 297 -15.62 7.67 -9.17
C GLU A 297 -14.22 7.25 -9.63
N VAL A 298 -13.94 5.95 -9.58
CA VAL A 298 -12.68 5.38 -10.06
C VAL A 298 -12.53 5.61 -11.56
N PRO A 299 -11.43 6.23 -12.02
CA PRO A 299 -11.18 6.50 -13.43
C PRO A 299 -11.37 5.28 -14.35
N LYS A 300 -11.81 5.54 -15.57
CA LYS A 300 -12.00 4.54 -16.62
C LYS A 300 -10.74 4.39 -17.46
N GLY A 301 -9.59 4.16 -16.82
CA GLY A 301 -8.34 3.85 -17.51
C GLY A 301 -8.54 2.64 -18.43
N THR A 302 -8.02 2.70 -19.65
CA THR A 302 -8.26 1.70 -20.68
C THR A 302 -6.98 1.04 -21.21
N ILE A 303 -7.12 -0.19 -21.73
CA ILE A 303 -6.02 -0.93 -22.34
C ILE A 303 -5.42 -0.21 -23.58
N PRO A 304 -6.19 0.45 -24.47
CA PRO A 304 -5.62 1.28 -25.53
C PRO A 304 -4.74 2.43 -25.03
N GLU A 305 -5.18 3.19 -24.02
CA GLU A 305 -4.39 4.29 -23.45
C GLU A 305 -3.09 3.78 -22.81
N ALA A 306 -3.15 2.66 -22.11
CA ALA A 306 -1.96 1.99 -21.58
C ALA A 306 -0.96 1.62 -22.70
N ILE A 307 -1.43 1.05 -23.81
CA ILE A 307 -0.60 0.74 -24.98
C ILE A 307 0.01 2.02 -25.57
N GLU A 308 -0.76 3.09 -25.76
CA GLU A 308 -0.25 4.35 -26.32
C GLU A 308 0.84 4.97 -25.43
N LEU A 309 0.66 4.92 -24.11
CA LEU A 309 1.61 5.39 -23.10
C LEU A 309 2.90 4.57 -23.08
N PHE A 310 2.81 3.23 -23.13
CA PHE A 310 3.99 2.35 -23.22
C PHE A 310 4.72 2.51 -24.56
N LEU A 311 4.00 2.61 -25.68
CA LEU A 311 4.60 2.88 -26.98
C LEU A 311 5.19 4.29 -27.07
N LYS A 312 4.69 5.26 -26.28
CA LYS A 312 5.33 6.57 -26.13
C LYS A 312 6.67 6.46 -25.42
N PHE A 313 6.72 5.78 -24.27
CA PHE A 313 7.97 5.48 -23.57
C PHE A 313 8.99 4.81 -24.51
N GLN A 314 8.61 3.79 -25.26
CA GLN A 314 9.50 3.07 -26.18
C GLN A 314 10.02 3.90 -27.37
N ARG A 315 9.40 5.04 -27.70
CA ARG A 315 9.88 5.97 -28.74
C ARG A 315 10.76 7.10 -28.20
N GLU A 316 10.61 7.45 -26.92
CA GLU A 316 11.19 8.65 -26.31
C GLU A 316 12.25 8.34 -25.25
N SER A 317 12.33 7.09 -24.77
CA SER A 317 13.33 6.64 -23.79
C SER A 317 14.62 6.16 -24.46
N PRO A 318 15.81 6.61 -24.00
CA PRO A 318 17.07 5.97 -24.34
C PRO A 318 17.27 4.64 -23.60
N ILE A 319 16.54 4.41 -22.50
CA ILE A 319 16.60 3.19 -21.67
C ILE A 319 15.47 2.24 -22.09
N GLN A 320 15.80 0.98 -22.38
CA GLN A 320 14.82 -0.07 -22.66
C GLN A 320 14.52 -0.87 -21.38
N LEU A 321 13.23 -1.03 -21.04
CA LEU A 321 12.79 -1.76 -19.85
C LEU A 321 12.07 -3.06 -20.23
N LYS A 322 12.54 -4.19 -19.69
CA LYS A 322 11.92 -5.52 -19.88
C LYS A 322 10.46 -5.53 -19.46
N ASP A 323 10.18 -4.97 -18.28
CA ASP A 323 8.83 -4.87 -17.74
C ASP A 323 7.88 -4.02 -18.62
N CYS A 324 8.39 -3.08 -19.40
CA CYS A 324 7.56 -2.34 -20.37
C CYS A 324 7.14 -3.22 -21.56
N HIS A 325 8.02 -4.10 -22.06
CA HIS A 325 7.66 -5.08 -23.09
C HIS A 325 6.68 -6.14 -22.54
N LEU A 326 6.88 -6.60 -21.31
CA LEU A 326 5.94 -7.48 -20.61
C LEU A 326 4.55 -6.83 -20.43
N HIS A 327 4.49 -5.56 -20.03
CA HIS A 327 3.22 -4.85 -19.89
C HIS A 327 2.53 -4.60 -21.23
N LEU A 328 3.27 -4.29 -22.30
CA LEU A 328 2.72 -4.25 -23.66
C LEU A 328 2.10 -5.59 -24.04
N ALA A 329 2.81 -6.71 -23.85
CA ALA A 329 2.28 -8.04 -24.10
C ALA A 329 1.00 -8.34 -23.30
N LYS A 330 0.95 -7.95 -22.02
CA LYS A 330 -0.22 -8.11 -21.14
C LYS A 330 -1.42 -7.28 -21.65
N CYS A 331 -1.19 -6.08 -22.17
CA CYS A 331 -2.22 -5.28 -22.84
C CYS A 331 -2.75 -5.95 -24.11
N TYR A 332 -1.86 -6.45 -24.99
CA TYR A 332 -2.27 -7.15 -26.21
C TYR A 332 -2.99 -8.48 -25.91
N ILE A 333 -2.63 -9.20 -24.84
CA ILE A 333 -3.38 -10.35 -24.32
C ILE A 333 -4.80 -9.93 -23.89
N ALA A 334 -4.96 -8.82 -23.17
CA ALA A 334 -6.28 -8.31 -22.77
C ALA A 334 -7.16 -7.90 -23.97
N LYS A 335 -6.54 -7.48 -25.08
CA LYS A 335 -7.23 -7.25 -26.37
C LYS A 335 -7.52 -8.53 -27.18
N ASN A 336 -7.03 -9.69 -26.75
CA ASN A 336 -7.00 -10.95 -27.52
C ASN A 336 -6.10 -10.94 -28.78
N GLU A 337 -5.21 -9.95 -28.90
CA GLU A 337 -4.27 -9.79 -30.02
C GLU A 337 -2.99 -10.60 -29.76
N TYR A 338 -3.17 -11.93 -29.61
CA TYR A 338 -2.16 -12.84 -29.07
C TYR A 338 -0.87 -12.94 -29.90
N GLU A 339 -0.95 -12.78 -31.21
CA GLU A 339 0.21 -12.79 -32.11
C GLU A 339 1.14 -11.59 -31.85
N THR A 340 0.55 -10.40 -31.70
CA THR A 340 1.28 -9.18 -31.30
C THR A 340 1.82 -9.31 -29.87
N ALA A 341 1.06 -9.91 -28.96
CA ALA A 341 1.53 -10.16 -27.59
C ALA A 341 2.75 -11.09 -27.55
N VAL A 342 2.76 -12.18 -28.33
CA VAL A 342 3.91 -13.10 -28.42
C VAL A 342 5.16 -12.38 -28.91
N ASN A 343 5.06 -11.50 -29.90
CA ASN A 343 6.19 -10.68 -30.34
C ASN A 343 6.75 -9.80 -29.20
N TRP A 344 5.90 -9.15 -28.40
CA TRP A 344 6.34 -8.34 -27.26
C TRP A 344 6.95 -9.20 -26.12
N LEU A 345 6.48 -10.43 -25.90
CA LEU A 345 7.11 -11.36 -24.96
C LEU A 345 8.50 -11.79 -25.44
N GLU A 346 8.66 -12.08 -26.73
CA GLU A 346 9.97 -12.40 -27.34
C GLU A 346 10.93 -11.20 -27.24
N GLN A 347 10.47 -9.98 -27.50
CA GLN A 347 11.26 -8.75 -27.34
C GLN A 347 11.59 -8.44 -25.86
N SER A 348 10.72 -8.80 -24.92
CA SER A 348 11.04 -8.75 -23.48
C SER A 348 12.20 -9.68 -23.13
N LEU A 349 12.18 -10.92 -23.67
CA LEU A 349 13.18 -11.96 -23.40
C LEU A 349 14.50 -11.78 -24.14
N GLN A 350 14.54 -10.93 -25.19
CA GLN A 350 15.77 -10.57 -25.91
C GLN A 350 16.67 -9.58 -25.15
N LEU A 351 16.12 -8.83 -24.19
CA LEU A 351 16.88 -7.91 -23.35
C LEU A 351 17.66 -8.66 -22.25
N PRO A 352 18.89 -8.25 -21.89
CA PRO A 352 19.66 -8.89 -20.84
C PRO A 352 19.00 -8.68 -19.47
N ALA A 353 18.94 -9.72 -18.63
CA ALA A 353 18.49 -9.58 -17.25
C ALA A 353 19.64 -9.13 -16.34
N LYS A 354 19.55 -7.93 -15.77
CA LYS A 354 20.59 -7.33 -14.92
C LYS A 354 20.45 -7.74 -13.45
N ASP A 355 19.24 -7.64 -12.91
CA ASP A 355 18.95 -7.73 -11.46
C ASP A 355 17.90 -8.83 -11.15
N SER A 356 17.32 -8.85 -9.96
CA SER A 356 16.29 -9.83 -9.59
C SER A 356 14.88 -9.47 -10.10
N GLU A 357 14.59 -8.23 -10.43
CA GLU A 357 13.30 -7.83 -11.05
C GLU A 357 13.24 -8.27 -12.52
N ASP A 358 14.32 -8.11 -13.27
CA ASP A 358 14.43 -8.63 -14.64
C ASP A 358 14.26 -10.16 -14.69
N LYS A 359 14.78 -10.87 -13.67
CA LYS A 359 14.65 -12.33 -13.55
C LYS A 359 13.19 -12.73 -13.24
N GLU A 360 12.46 -11.98 -12.42
CA GLU A 360 11.03 -12.23 -12.20
C GLU A 360 10.19 -11.85 -13.44
N THR A 361 10.57 -10.79 -14.16
CA THR A 361 10.01 -10.38 -15.45
C THR A 361 10.16 -11.48 -16.51
N ASP A 362 11.35 -12.06 -16.66
CA ASP A 362 11.60 -13.17 -17.58
C ASP A 362 10.82 -14.43 -17.21
N ASN A 363 10.59 -14.67 -15.92
CA ASN A 363 9.78 -15.79 -15.45
C ASN A 363 8.29 -15.60 -15.81
N GLU A 364 7.72 -14.40 -15.67
CA GLU A 364 6.35 -14.12 -16.14
C GLU A 364 6.28 -14.19 -17.67
N ALA A 365 7.23 -13.56 -18.38
CA ALA A 365 7.27 -13.53 -19.84
C ALA A 365 7.34 -14.95 -20.44
N ASN A 366 8.18 -15.83 -19.89
CA ASN A 366 8.26 -17.24 -20.29
C ASN A 366 6.96 -18.03 -20.01
N GLN A 367 6.26 -17.74 -18.90
CA GLN A 367 4.99 -18.39 -18.58
C GLN A 367 3.88 -17.97 -19.56
N LEU A 368 3.79 -16.68 -19.87
CA LEU A 368 2.86 -16.16 -20.87
C LEU A 368 3.22 -16.69 -22.27
N LEU A 369 4.50 -16.73 -22.64
CA LEU A 369 4.93 -17.22 -23.95
C LEU A 369 4.52 -18.69 -24.15
N LYS A 370 4.76 -19.56 -23.16
CA LYS A 370 4.31 -20.97 -23.19
C LYS A 370 2.79 -21.12 -23.37
N LYS A 371 1.99 -20.17 -22.88
CA LYS A 371 0.52 -20.16 -22.99
C LYS A 371 0.01 -19.65 -24.35
N TYR A 372 0.70 -18.67 -24.96
CA TYR A 372 0.22 -17.94 -26.14
C TYR A 372 0.99 -18.21 -27.44
N LEU A 373 2.20 -18.81 -27.41
CA LEU A 373 3.03 -19.08 -28.60
C LEU A 373 2.27 -19.80 -29.74
N LYS A 374 1.33 -20.69 -29.40
CA LYS A 374 0.44 -21.40 -30.34
C LYS A 374 -0.46 -20.51 -31.23
N TYR A 375 -0.53 -19.20 -30.97
CA TYR A 375 -1.27 -18.23 -31.78
C TYR A 375 -0.38 -17.42 -32.73
N LYS A 376 0.95 -17.57 -32.66
CA LYS A 376 1.88 -17.01 -33.64
C LYS A 376 1.79 -17.81 -34.93
N LYS A 377 1.58 -17.15 -36.08
CA LYS A 377 1.74 -17.82 -37.38
C LYS A 377 3.24 -18.04 -37.67
N VAL A 378 3.54 -19.17 -38.30
CA VAL A 378 4.88 -19.58 -38.75
C VAL A 378 5.09 -19.12 -40.18
#